data_AF-A0A8B9N7A3-F1
#
_entry.id   AF-A0A8B9N7A3-F1
#
_cell.length_a   1.000
_cell.length_b   1.000
_cell.length_c   1.000
_cell.angle_alpha   90.00
_cell.angle_beta   90.00
_cell.angle_gamma   90.00
#
_symmetry.space_group_name_H-M   'P 1'
#
loop_
_entity.id
_entity.type
_entity.pdbx_description
1 polymer ?
#
loop_
_entity_poly.entity_id
_entity_poly.type
_entity_poly.pdbx_seq_one_letter_code
_entity_poly.pdbx_strand_id
1 'polypeptide(L)'
;HWGYVVEEKSFVLFRMLLFPPPDFVDLSNGRFYVGVCAFVKVQLKDGSYHEDVGYGVSEGLKSKALSLEKARKEAVTDGLKRALKCFGNALGNCILDKDYLRAVNKLPRQMPPELDLVKAKRQDYEPEIEKARYNSCLERQNTGGRQHCEMASNCKPGQTEAAEVTVDQKQPNSSRYRLLVATKAATAAVPGTDGEKASGSSSYS
;
A
#
# COMPACT_ATOMS: atom_id res chain seq x y z
N HIS A 1 1.36 -11.42 5.44
CA HIS A 1 -0.08 -11.06 5.49
C HIS A 1 -0.18 -9.63 4.99
N TRP A 2 -0.77 -9.40 3.81
CA TRP A 2 -0.75 -8.11 3.12
C TRP A 2 -1.90 -7.25 3.64
N GLY A 3 -1.61 -6.12 4.26
CA GLY A 3 -2.61 -5.14 4.68
C GLY A 3 -2.73 -4.04 3.65
N TYR A 4 -3.91 -3.85 3.08
CA TYR A 4 -4.21 -2.71 2.22
C TYR A 4 -4.85 -1.62 3.09
N VAL A 5 -4.20 -0.47 3.19
CA VAL A 5 -4.88 0.77 3.59
C VAL A 5 -5.07 1.56 2.31
N VAL A 6 -6.22 1.36 1.67
CA VAL A 6 -6.66 2.21 0.56
C VAL A 6 -7.41 3.36 1.20
N GLU A 7 -6.73 4.48 1.42
CA GLU A 7 -7.41 5.74 1.73
C GLU A 7 -7.63 6.48 0.40
N GLU A 8 -8.78 6.24 -0.22
CA GLU A 8 -9.24 7.02 -1.38
C GLU A 8 -9.68 8.41 -0.92
N LYS A 9 -8.70 9.26 -0.61
CA LYS A 9 -8.92 10.71 -0.53
C LYS A 9 -7.97 11.35 -1.51
N SER A 10 -8.54 11.71 -2.67
CA SER A 10 -7.93 12.52 -3.73
C SER A 10 -6.78 11.87 -4.50
N PHE A 11 -7.07 11.39 -5.72
CA PHE A 11 -6.15 11.25 -6.88
C PHE A 11 -4.82 10.47 -6.73
N VAL A 12 -4.48 9.98 -5.55
CA VAL A 12 -3.19 9.36 -5.23
C VAL A 12 -3.46 7.98 -4.63
N LEU A 13 -2.97 6.93 -5.29
CA LEU A 13 -3.06 5.58 -4.77
C LEU A 13 -1.89 5.35 -3.81
N PHE A 14 -2.20 5.29 -2.52
CA PHE A 14 -1.23 4.90 -1.49
C PHE A 14 -1.18 3.39 -1.40
N ARG A 15 -0.05 2.80 -1.82
CA ARG A 15 0.21 1.38 -1.63
C ARG A 15 1.30 1.24 -0.56
N MET A 16 0.89 0.91 0.65
CA MET A 16 1.83 0.52 1.71
C MET A 16 2.30 -0.89 1.43
N LEU A 17 3.58 -1.04 1.04
CA LEU A 17 4.04 -2.26 0.40
C LEU A 17 4.29 -3.39 1.40
N LEU A 18 4.68 -3.10 2.65
CA LEU A 18 4.84 -4.11 3.70
C LEU A 18 5.11 -3.39 5.03
N PHE A 19 4.59 -3.92 6.15
CA PHE A 19 5.23 -3.68 7.44
C PHE A 19 6.28 -4.78 7.64
N PRO A 20 7.57 -4.50 7.40
CA PRO A 20 8.61 -5.41 7.85
C PRO A 20 8.50 -5.59 9.39
N PRO A 21 9.02 -6.71 9.92
CA PRO A 21 9.19 -6.82 11.36
C PRO A 21 9.99 -5.61 11.88
N PRO A 22 9.72 -5.17 13.13
CA PRO A 22 10.50 -4.09 13.72
C PRO A 22 11.99 -4.44 13.70
N ASP A 23 12.84 -3.47 13.42
CA ASP A 23 14.29 -3.69 13.34
C ASP A 23 14.83 -4.12 14.71
N PHE A 24 14.34 -3.48 15.77
CA PHE A 24 14.65 -3.83 17.15
C PHE A 24 13.50 -3.44 18.09
N VAL A 25 13.43 -4.16 19.21
CA VAL A 25 12.51 -3.91 20.33
C VAL A 25 13.25 -4.26 21.61
N ASP A 26 13.84 -3.26 22.24
CA ASP A 26 14.66 -3.42 23.43
C ASP A 26 13.94 -2.96 24.69
N LEU A 27 14.28 -3.58 25.82
CA LEU A 27 13.79 -3.22 27.14
C LEU A 27 14.98 -2.85 28.02
N SER A 28 15.06 -1.58 28.42
CA SER A 28 16.09 -1.08 29.33
C SER A 28 15.44 -0.28 30.46
N ASN A 29 15.75 -0.62 31.72
CA ASN A 29 15.24 0.06 32.92
C ASN A 29 13.69 0.19 32.96
N GLY A 30 12.98 -0.85 32.53
CA GLY A 30 11.51 -0.85 32.47
C GLY A 30 10.92 0.06 31.37
N ARG A 31 11.75 0.49 30.41
CA ARG A 31 11.35 1.32 29.27
C ARG A 31 11.69 0.62 27.96
N PHE A 32 10.78 0.74 27.00
CA PHE A 32 10.94 0.17 25.66
C PHE A 32 11.60 1.15 24.70
N TYR A 33 12.44 0.60 23.83
CA TYR A 33 13.10 1.28 22.72
C TYR A 33 12.78 0.49 21.45
N VAL A 34 12.18 1.14 20.47
CA VAL A 34 11.64 0.49 19.28
C VAL A 34 12.03 1.28 18.05
N GLY A 35 12.61 0.58 17.08
CA GLY A 35 12.88 1.09 15.73
C GLY A 35 12.08 0.31 14.69
N VAL A 36 11.40 1.02 13.80
CA VAL A 36 10.61 0.42 12.71
C VAL A 36 10.85 1.18 11.42
N CYS A 37 11.08 0.45 10.33
CA CYS A 37 11.05 1.00 8.98
C CYS A 37 9.72 0.67 8.26
N ALA A 38 9.33 1.52 7.30
CA ALA A 38 8.18 1.28 6.43
C ALA A 38 8.51 1.65 4.98
N PHE A 39 8.20 0.75 4.05
CA PHE A 39 8.32 1.00 2.61
C PHE A 39 7.01 1.57 2.07
N VAL A 40 7.06 2.79 1.54
CA VAL A 40 5.87 3.51 1.07
C VAL A 40 5.99 3.79 -0.42
N LYS A 41 4.98 3.39 -1.19
CA LYS A 41 4.81 3.72 -2.61
C LYS A 41 3.68 4.71 -2.79
N VAL A 42 4.00 5.84 -3.43
CA VAL A 42 3.02 6.84 -3.87
C VAL A 42 2.90 6.73 -5.38
N GLN A 43 1.71 6.41 -5.88
CA GLN A 43 1.42 6.30 -7.31
C GLN A 43 0.34 7.28 -7.73
N LEU A 44 0.59 8.00 -8.83
CA LEU A 44 -0.37 8.90 -9.46
C LEU A 44 -1.24 8.14 -10.47
N LYS A 45 -2.37 8.75 -10.86
CA LYS A 45 -3.33 8.21 -11.83
C LYS A 45 -2.74 7.87 -13.21
N ASP A 46 -1.62 8.51 -13.58
CA ASP A 46 -0.92 8.28 -14.85
C ASP A 46 0.03 7.07 -14.79
N GLY A 47 0.13 6.42 -13.63
CA GLY A 47 0.99 5.28 -13.37
C GLY A 47 2.38 5.64 -12.84
N SER A 48 2.78 6.91 -12.89
CA SER A 48 4.06 7.37 -12.30
C SER A 48 4.08 7.13 -10.80
N TYR A 49 5.23 6.75 -10.26
CA TYR A 49 5.35 6.43 -8.83
C TYR A 49 6.72 6.76 -8.26
N HIS A 50 6.74 7.06 -6.97
CA HIS A 50 7.95 7.15 -6.16
C HIS A 50 7.81 6.27 -4.92
N GLU A 51 8.91 5.59 -4.59
CA GLU A 51 9.03 4.72 -3.42
C GLU A 51 10.14 5.25 -2.52
N ASP A 52 9.87 5.31 -1.22
CA ASP A 52 10.87 5.69 -0.23
C ASP A 52 10.65 4.91 1.08
N VAL A 53 11.65 4.95 1.96
CA VAL A 53 11.66 4.30 3.26
C VAL A 53 11.51 5.35 4.35
N GLY A 54 10.49 5.18 5.18
CA GLY A 54 10.32 5.96 6.40
C GLY A 54 10.84 5.23 7.62
N TYR A 55 11.31 6.00 8.60
CA TYR A 55 11.75 5.46 9.89
C TYR A 55 10.95 6.05 11.05
N GLY A 56 10.59 5.22 12.01
CA GLY A 56 9.90 5.63 13.21
C GLY A 56 10.56 5.06 14.44
N VAL A 57 10.77 5.92 15.43
CA VAL A 57 11.47 5.57 16.66
C VAL A 57 10.59 5.90 17.86
N SER A 58 10.49 4.96 18.79
CA SER A 58 9.83 5.19 20.08
C SER A 58 10.77 4.84 21.21
N GLU A 59 11.03 5.80 22.08
CA GLU A 59 11.95 5.64 23.21
C GLU A 59 11.26 6.01 24.51
N GLY A 60 11.62 5.30 25.59
CA GLY A 60 11.33 5.74 26.95
C GLY A 60 9.92 5.46 27.45
N LEU A 61 9.07 4.78 26.67
CA LEU A 61 7.71 4.40 27.07
C LEU A 61 7.71 3.09 27.86
N LYS A 62 6.89 3.01 28.90
CA LYS A 62 6.75 1.79 29.72
C LYS A 62 5.92 0.69 29.05
N SER A 63 5.09 1.04 28.08
CA SER A 63 4.22 0.10 27.37
C SER A 63 4.83 -0.29 26.02
N LYS A 64 5.03 -1.59 25.81
CA LYS A 64 5.48 -2.15 24.53
C LYS A 64 4.50 -1.85 23.40
N ALA A 65 3.19 -1.94 23.68
CA ALA A 65 2.14 -1.72 22.70
C ALA A 65 2.15 -0.27 22.18
N LEU A 66 2.20 0.71 23.10
CA LEU A 66 2.26 2.14 22.73
C LEU A 66 3.55 2.49 21.98
N SER A 67 4.67 1.85 22.34
CA SER A 67 5.95 2.06 21.67
C SER A 67 5.91 1.60 20.21
N LEU A 68 5.36 0.40 19.98
CA LEU A 68 5.19 -0.14 18.64
C LEU A 68 4.19 0.68 17.81
N GLU A 69 3.08 1.11 18.42
CA GLU A 69 2.08 1.94 17.75
C GLU A 69 2.67 3.28 17.30
N LYS A 70 3.41 3.96 18.19
CA LYS A 70 4.11 5.22 17.86
C LYS A 70 5.11 5.01 16.73
N ALA A 71 6.04 4.06 16.88
CA ALA A 71 7.09 3.83 15.90
C ALA A 71 6.52 3.47 14.52
N ARG A 72 5.47 2.64 14.46
CA ARG A 72 4.83 2.29 13.18
C ARG A 72 4.13 3.47 12.52
N LYS A 73 3.35 4.25 13.26
CA LYS A 73 2.67 5.44 12.71
C LYS A 73 3.69 6.45 12.19
N GLU A 74 4.75 6.66 12.96
CA GLU A 74 5.85 7.55 12.57
C GLU A 74 6.56 7.07 11.31
N ALA A 75 6.93 5.79 11.23
CA ALA A 75 7.58 5.21 10.05
C ALA A 75 6.76 5.40 8.77
N VAL A 76 5.44 5.16 8.84
CA VAL A 76 4.56 5.32 7.65
C VAL A 76 4.44 6.78 7.26
N THR A 77 4.21 7.68 8.21
CA THR A 77 4.08 9.11 7.92
C THR A 77 5.39 9.71 7.41
N ASP A 78 6.54 9.26 7.91
CA ASP A 78 7.84 9.65 7.39
C ASP A 78 8.06 9.17 5.96
N GLY A 79 7.81 7.89 5.68
CA GLY A 79 7.97 7.31 4.35
C GLY A 79 7.07 7.99 3.33
N LEU A 80 5.83 8.30 3.72
CA LEU A 80 4.89 9.06 2.90
C LEU A 80 5.40 10.47 2.58
N LYS A 81 5.84 11.23 3.60
CA LYS A 81 6.42 12.56 3.38
C LYS A 81 7.62 12.49 2.43
N ARG A 82 8.48 11.49 2.59
CA ARG A 82 9.68 11.32 1.76
C ARG A 82 9.34 10.98 0.31
N ALA A 83 8.46 10.01 0.08
CA ALA A 83 7.99 9.66 -1.25
C ALA A 83 7.28 10.84 -1.96
N LEU A 84 6.52 11.67 -1.22
CA LEU A 84 5.85 12.85 -1.77
C LEU A 84 6.83 13.95 -2.20
N LYS A 85 7.96 14.12 -1.51
CA LYS A 85 8.99 15.12 -1.88
C LYS A 85 9.53 14.87 -3.29
N CYS A 86 9.63 13.62 -3.73
CA CYS A 86 10.15 13.29 -5.06
C CYS A 86 9.34 13.89 -6.23
N PHE A 87 8.07 14.25 -6.00
CA PHE A 87 7.23 14.89 -7.01
C PHE A 87 7.47 16.41 -7.15
N GLY A 88 8.27 17.03 -6.28
CA GLY A 88 8.75 18.40 -6.48
C GLY A 88 8.66 19.34 -5.26
N ASN A 89 9.00 20.61 -5.50
CA ASN A 89 9.19 21.61 -4.45
C ASN A 89 7.91 21.92 -3.66
N ALA A 90 6.75 21.99 -4.33
CA ALA A 90 5.46 22.25 -3.68
C ALA A 90 5.07 21.16 -2.67
N LEU A 91 5.58 19.94 -2.85
CA LEU A 91 5.34 18.80 -1.97
C LEU A 91 6.48 18.57 -0.96
N GLY A 92 7.39 19.54 -0.85
CA GLY A 92 8.38 19.59 0.22
C GLY A 92 9.81 19.30 -0.20
N ASN A 93 10.14 19.11 -1.49
CA ASN A 93 11.54 18.96 -1.91
C ASN A 93 12.42 20.17 -1.53
N CYS A 94 11.83 21.37 -1.48
CA CYS A 94 12.53 22.60 -1.11
C CYS A 94 13.10 22.59 0.31
N ILE A 95 12.60 21.74 1.23
CA ILE A 95 13.12 21.66 2.60
C ILE A 95 14.57 21.17 2.67
N LEU A 96 15.05 20.50 1.61
CA LEU A 96 16.42 20.00 1.51
C LEU A 96 17.40 21.07 1.02
N ASP A 97 16.89 22.17 0.45
CA ASP A 97 17.70 23.27 -0.07
C ASP A 97 18.11 24.25 1.04
N LYS A 98 19.42 24.36 1.27
CA LYS A 98 19.99 25.25 2.29
C LYS A 98 19.75 26.73 1.97
N ASP A 99 19.66 27.10 0.71
CA ASP A 99 19.48 28.49 0.28
C ASP A 99 18.03 28.92 0.52
N TYR A 100 17.09 28.03 0.21
CA TYR A 100 15.70 28.16 0.58
C TYR A 100 15.51 28.34 2.10
N LEU A 101 16.12 27.47 2.93
CA LEU A 101 16.04 27.58 4.38
C LEU A 101 16.58 28.91 4.91
N ARG A 102 17.70 29.39 4.34
CA ARG A 102 18.27 30.72 4.68
C ARG A 102 17.32 31.86 4.32
N ALA A 103 16.63 31.78 3.19
CA ALA A 103 15.66 32.79 2.78
C ALA A 103 14.42 32.80 3.69
N VAL A 104 13.87 31.63 4.01
CA VAL A 104 12.67 31.49 4.87
C VAL A 104 12.94 31.97 6.29
N ASN A 105 14.12 31.69 6.86
CA ASN A 105 14.47 32.16 8.21
C ASN A 105 14.59 33.69 8.35
N LYS A 106 14.69 34.43 7.23
CA LYS A 106 14.69 35.90 7.23
C LYS A 106 13.28 36.49 7.24
N LEU A 107 12.25 35.69 6.97
CA LEU A 107 10.87 36.15 6.94
C LEU A 107 10.35 36.34 8.37
N PRO A 108 9.52 37.37 8.62
CA PRO A 108 8.85 37.51 9.91
C PRO A 108 8.03 36.27 10.24
N ARG A 109 8.20 35.75 11.46
CA ARG A 109 7.45 34.59 11.96
C ARG A 109 5.96 34.94 11.96
N GLN A 110 5.19 34.25 11.12
CA GLN A 110 3.74 34.37 11.10
C GLN A 110 3.14 33.65 12.30
N MET A 111 2.13 34.26 12.93
CA MET A 111 1.30 33.56 13.91
C MET A 111 0.41 32.54 13.19
N PRO A 112 0.09 31.39 13.83
CA PRO A 112 -0.85 30.43 13.26
C PRO A 112 -2.18 31.13 12.92
N PRO A 113 -2.67 31.04 11.67
CA PRO A 113 -3.98 31.57 11.31
C PRO A 113 -5.08 30.92 12.15
N GLU A 114 -6.08 31.70 12.55
CA GLU A 114 -7.27 31.17 13.21
C GLU A 114 -8.10 30.35 12.22
N LEU A 115 -8.59 29.19 12.66
CA LEU A 115 -9.39 28.30 11.83
C LEU A 115 -10.86 28.74 11.89
N ASP A 116 -11.45 29.06 10.73
CA ASP A 116 -12.86 29.40 10.62
C ASP A 116 -13.74 28.14 10.79
N LEU A 117 -14.29 27.97 11.98
CA LEU A 117 -15.18 26.85 12.32
C LEU A 117 -16.62 27.07 11.86
N VAL A 118 -16.98 28.24 11.33
CA VAL A 118 -18.34 28.52 10.88
C VAL A 118 -18.70 27.61 9.70
N LYS A 119 -17.75 27.43 8.78
CA LYS A 119 -17.87 26.58 7.58
C LYS A 119 -17.50 25.11 7.83
N ALA A 120 -17.22 24.72 9.07
CA ALA A 120 -16.87 23.33 9.36
C ALA A 120 -18.06 22.40 9.05
N LYS A 121 -17.74 21.24 8.46
CA LYS A 121 -18.71 20.19 8.17
C LYS A 121 -19.35 19.68 9.46
N ARG A 122 -20.68 19.78 9.56
CA ARG A 122 -21.47 19.35 10.74
C ARG A 122 -22.30 18.08 10.51
N GLN A 123 -22.57 17.75 9.25
CA GLN A 123 -23.36 16.58 8.86
C GLN A 123 -22.61 15.81 7.79
N ASP A 124 -22.73 14.49 7.78
CA ASP A 124 -22.04 13.64 6.81
C ASP A 124 -22.58 13.80 5.38
N TYR A 125 -23.88 14.10 5.28
CA TYR A 125 -24.60 14.24 4.02
C TYR A 125 -24.11 15.44 3.20
N GLU A 126 -23.74 15.17 1.94
CA GLU A 126 -23.21 16.15 1.00
C GLU A 126 -24.10 16.17 -0.26
N PRO A 127 -25.06 17.10 -0.35
CA PRO A 127 -26.07 17.10 -1.42
C PRO A 127 -25.46 17.25 -2.81
N GLU A 128 -24.38 18.02 -2.94
CA GLU A 128 -23.68 18.22 -4.21
C GLU A 128 -22.98 16.95 -4.69
N ILE A 129 -22.34 16.21 -3.77
CA ILE A 129 -21.67 14.94 -4.07
C ILE A 129 -22.71 13.87 -4.42
N GLU A 130 -23.84 13.81 -3.69
CA GLU A 130 -24.93 12.86 -3.98
C GLU A 130 -25.55 13.13 -5.36
N LYS A 131 -25.86 14.40 -5.67
CA LYS A 131 -26.37 14.81 -6.98
C LYS A 131 -25.39 14.47 -8.11
N ALA A 132 -24.10 14.72 -7.92
CA ALA A 132 -23.07 14.39 -8.91
C ALA A 132 -22.96 12.86 -9.13
N ARG A 133 -23.02 12.06 -8.05
CA ARG A 133 -23.06 10.59 -8.15
C ARG A 133 -24.26 10.10 -8.93
N TYR A 134 -25.45 10.61 -8.61
CA TYR A 134 -26.69 10.25 -9.30
C TYR A 134 -26.65 10.60 -10.79
N ASN A 135 -26.19 11.82 -11.14
CA ASN A 135 -26.06 12.25 -12.53
C ASN A 135 -25.08 11.38 -13.32
N SER A 136 -23.93 11.02 -12.73
CA SER A 136 -22.95 10.13 -13.37
C SER A 136 -23.54 8.73 -13.67
N CYS A 137 -24.43 8.22 -12.80
CA CYS A 137 -25.14 6.96 -13.05
C CYS A 137 -26.12 7.07 -14.23
N LEU A 138 -26.86 8.18 -14.35
CA LEU A 138 -27.79 8.39 -15.47
C LEU A 138 -27.06 8.55 -16.81
N GLU A 139 -25.96 9.28 -16.83
CA GLU A 139 -25.14 9.47 -18.04
C GLU A 139 -24.59 8.13 -18.57
N ARG A 140 -24.20 7.20 -17.68
CA ARG A 140 -23.77 5.84 -18.07
C ARG A 140 -24.90 5.02 -18.69
N GLN A 141 -26.14 5.17 -18.23
CA GLN A 141 -27.30 4.45 -18.78
C GLN A 141 -27.69 4.98 -20.16
N ASN A 142 -27.64 6.30 -20.36
CA ASN A 142 -27.94 6.91 -21.66
C ASN A 142 -26.87 6.63 -22.72
N THR A 143 -25.62 6.37 -22.33
CA THR A 143 -24.52 6.02 -23.27
C THR A 143 -24.39 4.52 -23.54
N GLY A 144 -24.84 3.65 -22.63
CA GLY A 144 -24.87 2.20 -22.81
C GLY A 144 -25.98 1.66 -23.73
N GLY A 145 -27.04 2.45 -23.98
CA GLY A 145 -28.15 2.07 -24.86
C GLY A 145 -27.85 2.11 -26.37
N ARG A 146 -26.65 2.52 -26.79
CA ARG A 146 -26.29 2.67 -28.22
C ARG A 146 -25.26 1.67 -28.75
N GLN A 147 -24.70 0.79 -27.91
CA GLN A 147 -23.65 -0.17 -28.33
C GLN A 147 -24.05 -1.64 -28.24
N HIS A 148 -25.34 -1.95 -28.08
CA HIS A 148 -25.83 -3.33 -28.14
C HIS A 148 -27.13 -3.46 -28.96
N CYS A 149 -27.05 -3.16 -30.26
CA CYS A 149 -27.92 -3.76 -31.28
C CYS A 149 -27.39 -3.46 -32.70
N GLU A 150 -26.28 -4.08 -33.09
CA GLU A 150 -25.94 -4.24 -34.52
C GLU A 150 -24.87 -5.33 -34.68
N MET A 151 -25.22 -6.59 -34.41
CA MET A 151 -24.69 -7.80 -35.06
C MET A 151 -25.24 -9.05 -34.37
N ALA A 152 -26.56 -9.25 -34.48
CA ALA A 152 -27.15 -10.55 -34.18
C ALA A 152 -28.37 -10.78 -35.07
N SER A 153 -28.15 -10.75 -36.39
CA SER A 153 -29.11 -11.32 -37.34
C SER A 153 -28.38 -11.70 -38.62
N ASN A 154 -27.87 -12.94 -38.67
CA ASN A 154 -28.47 -13.96 -39.54
C ASN A 154 -27.84 -15.32 -39.23
N CYS A 155 -28.65 -16.27 -38.77
CA CYS A 155 -28.28 -17.68 -38.72
C CYS A 155 -28.67 -18.34 -40.05
N LYS A 156 -27.84 -19.24 -40.59
CA LYS A 156 -28.12 -20.70 -40.73
C LYS A 156 -27.18 -21.46 -41.70
N PRO A 157 -27.14 -22.82 -41.62
CA PRO A 157 -25.93 -23.65 -41.72
C PRO A 157 -25.78 -24.44 -43.03
N GLY A 158 -24.59 -24.98 -43.29
CA GLY A 158 -24.30 -25.96 -44.36
C GLY A 158 -22.84 -26.44 -44.33
N GLN A 159 -22.61 -27.72 -44.60
CA GLN A 159 -21.45 -28.56 -44.25
C GLN A 159 -20.30 -28.61 -45.30
N THR A 160 -19.10 -29.01 -44.83
CA THR A 160 -18.01 -29.89 -45.39
C THR A 160 -17.58 -29.69 -46.87
N GLU A 161 -16.31 -29.53 -47.30
CA GLU A 161 -15.13 -30.41 -47.13
C GLU A 161 -13.82 -29.77 -47.69
N ALA A 162 -12.66 -30.15 -47.09
CA ALA A 162 -11.26 -30.33 -47.55
C ALA A 162 -10.42 -29.34 -48.43
N ALA A 163 -9.14 -29.20 -47.99
CA ALA A 163 -7.86 -28.99 -48.70
C ALA A 163 -7.53 -27.59 -49.29
N GLU A 164 -6.29 -27.05 -49.37
CA GLU A 164 -4.94 -27.21 -48.76
C GLU A 164 -4.06 -26.04 -49.32
N VAL A 165 -2.95 -25.65 -48.62
CA VAL A 165 -1.76 -24.83 -49.03
C VAL A 165 -1.97 -23.33 -49.41
N THR A 166 -1.18 -22.28 -49.09
CA THR A 166 0.23 -22.03 -48.70
C THR A 166 0.43 -20.57 -48.19
N VAL A 167 1.31 -20.33 -47.19
CA VAL A 167 2.38 -19.26 -47.01
C VAL A 167 1.97 -17.75 -47.12
N ASP A 168 2.33 -16.76 -46.29
CA ASP A 168 3.46 -16.48 -45.37
C ASP A 168 3.21 -15.27 -44.41
N GLN A 169 4.05 -15.21 -43.36
CA GLN A 169 4.64 -14.03 -42.66
C GLN A 169 3.87 -13.11 -41.66
N LYS A 170 4.22 -13.36 -40.37
CA LYS A 170 4.95 -12.47 -39.42
C LYS A 170 4.22 -11.34 -38.67
N GLN A 171 4.09 -11.50 -37.34
CA GLN A 171 4.03 -10.48 -36.27
C GLN A 171 4.24 -11.18 -34.89
N PRO A 172 4.44 -10.48 -33.74
CA PRO A 172 5.64 -10.58 -32.89
C PRO A 172 5.41 -11.34 -31.57
N ASN A 173 6.47 -11.94 -31.01
CA ASN A 173 6.41 -12.62 -29.71
C ASN A 173 6.65 -11.67 -28.53
N SER A 174 5.56 -11.42 -27.82
CA SER A 174 5.45 -10.91 -26.46
C SER A 174 6.09 -11.88 -25.45
N SER A 175 7.13 -11.45 -24.73
CA SER A 175 7.72 -12.20 -23.63
C SER A 175 6.91 -12.02 -22.35
N ARG A 176 6.03 -12.99 -22.08
CA ARG A 176 5.41 -13.21 -20.77
C ARG A 176 6.42 -13.91 -19.86
N TYR A 177 6.78 -13.32 -18.73
CA TYR A 177 7.36 -14.10 -17.62
C TYR A 177 6.23 -14.51 -16.68
N ARG A 178 5.80 -15.76 -16.85
CA ARG A 178 5.03 -16.55 -15.88
C ARG A 178 5.89 -17.78 -15.62
N LEU A 179 6.53 -17.88 -14.46
CA LEU A 179 7.09 -19.14 -13.99
C LEU A 179 6.46 -19.55 -12.67
N LEU A 180 6.09 -20.83 -12.68
CA LEU A 180 5.20 -21.56 -11.80
C LEU A 180 5.79 -21.84 -10.42
N VAL A 181 4.84 -21.97 -9.49
CA VAL A 181 4.93 -22.66 -8.21
C VAL A 181 5.52 -24.07 -8.39
N ALA A 182 6.54 -24.39 -7.60
CA ALA A 182 6.95 -25.77 -7.35
C ALA A 182 6.67 -26.10 -5.88
N THR A 183 5.65 -26.94 -5.68
CA THR A 183 5.36 -27.65 -4.44
C THR A 183 6.42 -28.73 -4.22
N LYS A 184 7.00 -28.78 -3.02
CA LYS A 184 7.58 -30.01 -2.47
C LYS A 184 7.10 -30.20 -1.04
N ALA A 185 6.23 -31.19 -0.89
CA ALA A 185 5.95 -31.85 0.36
C ALA A 185 7.12 -32.78 0.70
N ALA A 186 7.58 -32.75 1.95
CA ALA A 186 8.40 -33.80 2.54
C ALA A 186 8.05 -33.91 4.03
N THR A 187 7.25 -34.91 4.33
CA THR A 187 7.00 -35.51 5.64
C THR A 187 8.02 -36.63 5.87
N ALA A 188 8.76 -36.58 6.98
CA ALA A 188 9.39 -37.72 7.66
C ALA A 188 9.94 -37.19 9.00
N ALA A 189 9.38 -37.55 10.16
CA ALA A 189 9.52 -38.82 10.89
C ALA A 189 10.53 -38.67 12.05
N VAL A 190 9.98 -38.82 13.25
CA VAL A 190 10.64 -38.86 14.55
C VAL A 190 11.40 -40.19 14.69
N PRO A 191 12.58 -40.23 15.33
CA PRO A 191 13.05 -41.45 15.98
C PRO A 191 12.81 -41.32 17.50
N GLY A 192 11.87 -42.12 18.01
CA GLY A 192 11.89 -42.55 19.39
C GLY A 192 12.79 -43.78 19.50
N THR A 193 13.61 -43.82 20.55
CA THR A 193 14.16 -45.06 21.10
C THR A 193 14.07 -45.00 22.61
N ASP A 194 13.44 -46.04 23.15
CA ASP A 194 13.12 -46.29 24.55
C ASP A 194 14.35 -46.60 25.43
N GLY A 195 14.17 -46.35 26.74
CA GLY A 195 14.63 -47.20 27.84
C GLY A 195 16.03 -46.93 28.42
N GLU A 196 16.14 -46.46 29.66
CA GLU A 196 16.12 -47.31 30.88
C GLU A 196 16.22 -46.46 32.17
N LYS A 197 15.67 -47.01 33.27
CA LYS A 197 15.44 -46.44 34.61
C LYS A 197 16.72 -46.14 35.40
N ALA A 198 16.66 -45.15 36.31
CA ALA A 198 16.98 -45.35 37.74
C ALA A 198 16.58 -44.14 38.63
N SER A 199 15.80 -44.45 39.66
CA SER A 199 15.67 -43.88 41.00
C SER A 199 16.46 -42.61 41.42
N GLY A 200 15.79 -41.71 42.14
CA GLY A 200 16.45 -40.73 43.00
C GLY A 200 15.54 -39.67 43.60
N SER A 201 14.88 -40.00 44.70
CA SER A 201 14.23 -39.07 45.62
C SER A 201 15.23 -38.06 46.21
N SER A 202 14.89 -36.76 46.26
CA SER A 202 15.12 -35.93 47.46
C SER A 202 14.40 -34.60 47.34
N SER A 203 13.38 -34.44 48.19
CA SER A 203 12.97 -33.19 48.81
C SER A 203 14.14 -32.45 49.44
N TYR A 204 14.18 -31.11 49.36
CA TYR A 204 14.60 -30.24 50.46
C TYR A 204 14.00 -28.83 50.27
N SER A 205 13.28 -28.43 51.32
CA SER A 205 13.10 -27.09 51.93
C SER A 205 12.87 -25.86 51.05
#